data_AF-F4CED4-F1
#
_entry.id   AF-F4CED4-F1
#
_cell.length_a   1.000
_cell.length_b   1.000
_cell.length_c   1.000
_cell.angle_alpha   90.00
_cell.angle_beta   90.00
_cell.angle_gamma   90.00
#
_symmetry.space_group_name_H-M   'P 1'
#
loop_
_entity.id
_entity.type
_entity.pdbx_description
1 polymer ?
#
loop_
_entity_poly.entity_id
_entity_poly.type
_entity_poly.pdbx_seq_one_letter_code
_entity_poly.pdbx_strand_id
1 'polypeptide(L)'
;MLIYIGYFKDFCNFVIQSTFMKEKDLMAELNSIRSLMERSAKFISLHGLSGVLAGIYALIGAYIGYRLVYRTDNGMTYDNYSLHDQETISKLVVVAVLVLILSITTAVVLSARKAQQRHQKIWNTASKALLLNAGIPLLTGGLLILILLYRGYFGVIAPACLIFYGLALISGSHYTFNDVKWLGILQVILGLFAAMMPGYGLLFWAGGFGVLHIIYGSVMYAKYDTAK
;
A
#
# COMPACT_ATOMS: atom_id res chain seq x y z
N MET A 1 -21.36 66.46 21.72
CA MET A 1 -21.38 65.82 20.38
C MET A 1 -20.23 64.82 20.19
N LEU A 2 -18.99 65.15 20.58
CA LEU A 2 -17.81 64.27 20.40
C LEU A 2 -17.83 62.95 21.21
N ILE A 3 -18.39 62.96 22.42
CA ILE A 3 -18.45 61.76 23.29
C ILE A 3 -19.30 60.64 22.66
N TYR A 4 -20.46 60.99 22.08
CA TYR A 4 -21.36 60.02 21.43
C TYR A 4 -20.74 59.33 20.20
N ILE A 5 -19.81 60.01 19.50
CA ILE A 5 -19.12 59.45 18.33
C ILE A 5 -18.07 58.41 18.74
N GLY A 6 -17.41 58.59 19.89
CA GLY A 6 -16.46 57.61 20.44
C GLY A 6 -17.14 56.29 20.82
N TYR A 7 -18.23 56.37 21.59
CA TYR A 7 -19.03 55.19 21.96
C TYR A 7 -19.59 54.43 20.75
N PHE A 8 -19.98 55.14 19.69
CA PHE A 8 -20.45 54.51 18.45
C PHE A 8 -19.31 53.76 17.72
N LYS A 9 -18.10 54.33 17.70
CA LYS A 9 -16.93 53.68 17.09
C LYS A 9 -16.51 52.43 17.86
N ASP A 10 -16.52 52.48 19.19
CA ASP A 10 -16.19 51.34 20.04
C ASP A 10 -17.23 50.22 19.94
N PHE A 11 -18.52 50.58 19.84
CA PHE A 11 -19.59 49.62 19.60
C PHE A 11 -19.45 48.93 18.24
N CYS A 12 -19.17 49.68 17.17
CA CYS A 12 -18.89 49.10 15.86
C CYS A 12 -17.66 48.18 15.88
N ASN A 13 -16.60 48.56 16.59
CA ASN A 13 -15.39 47.75 16.70
C ASN A 13 -15.66 46.44 17.47
N PHE A 14 -16.44 46.51 18.54
CA PHE A 14 -16.88 45.34 19.31
C PHE A 14 -17.75 44.39 18.47
N VAL A 15 -18.73 44.91 17.72
CA VAL A 15 -19.58 44.10 16.84
C VAL A 15 -18.76 43.44 15.74
N ILE A 16 -17.86 44.17 15.08
CA ILE A 16 -16.97 43.62 14.04
C ILE A 16 -16.06 42.54 14.63
N GLN A 17 -15.43 42.80 15.78
CA GLN A 17 -14.53 41.84 16.44
C GLN A 17 -15.27 40.59 16.92
N SER A 18 -16.49 40.72 17.43
CA SER A 18 -17.34 39.59 17.82
C SER A 18 -17.73 38.73 16.62
N THR A 19 -18.04 39.36 15.47
CA THR A 19 -18.40 38.65 14.23
C THR A 19 -17.17 37.92 13.66
N PHE A 20 -16.00 38.56 13.66
CA PHE A 20 -14.74 37.94 13.24
C PHE A 20 -14.29 36.78 14.14
N MET A 21 -14.46 36.88 15.46
CA MET A 21 -14.17 35.76 16.37
C MET A 21 -15.10 34.58 16.10
N LYS A 22 -16.41 34.84 15.93
CA LYS A 22 -17.40 33.81 15.66
C LYS A 22 -17.14 33.07 14.34
N GLU A 23 -16.66 33.77 13.31
CA GLU A 23 -16.24 33.17 12.05
C GLU A 23 -15.00 32.28 12.23
N LYS A 24 -13.98 32.73 12.99
CA LYS A 24 -12.79 31.93 13.29
C LYS A 24 -13.12 30.67 14.10
N ASP A 25 -14.00 30.78 15.09
CA ASP A 25 -14.44 29.65 15.91
C ASP A 25 -15.24 28.64 15.08
N LEU A 26 -16.13 29.12 14.20
CA LEU A 26 -16.87 28.26 13.26
C LEU A 26 -15.91 27.53 12.31
N MET A 27 -14.90 28.22 11.78
CA MET A 27 -13.89 27.59 10.92
C MET A 27 -13.03 26.58 11.69
N ALA A 28 -12.68 26.88 12.95
CA ALA A 28 -11.97 25.95 13.82
C ALA A 28 -12.83 24.70 14.14
N GLU A 29 -14.14 24.88 14.34
CA GLU A 29 -15.09 23.80 14.61
C GLU A 29 -15.35 22.95 13.36
N LEU A 30 -15.49 23.56 12.18
CA LEU A 30 -15.59 22.82 10.92
C LEU A 30 -14.29 22.04 10.63
N ASN A 31 -13.13 22.62 10.92
CA ASN A 31 -11.85 21.93 10.83
C ASN A 31 -11.73 20.80 11.86
N SER A 32 -12.23 20.99 13.08
CA SER A 32 -12.22 19.94 14.11
C SER A 32 -13.15 18.79 13.74
N ILE A 33 -14.37 19.07 13.27
CA ILE A 33 -15.33 18.09 12.76
C ILE A 33 -14.75 17.35 11.55
N ARG A 34 -14.15 18.06 10.61
CA ARG A 34 -13.48 17.46 9.45
C ARG A 34 -12.32 16.56 9.89
N SER A 35 -11.51 17.00 10.84
CA SER A 35 -10.40 16.20 11.38
C SER A 35 -10.88 14.96 12.12
N LEU A 36 -12.00 15.04 12.85
CA LEU A 36 -12.66 13.92 13.51
C LEU A 36 -13.25 12.94 12.48
N MET A 37 -13.87 13.44 11.41
CA MET A 37 -14.33 12.64 10.28
C MET A 37 -13.18 11.93 9.58
N GLU A 38 -12.10 12.64 9.24
CA GLU A 38 -10.94 12.06 8.56
C GLU A 38 -10.23 11.01 9.42
N ARG A 39 -10.18 11.20 10.75
CA ARG A 39 -9.58 10.25 11.69
C ARG A 39 -10.46 9.03 11.96
N SER A 40 -11.79 9.18 11.90
CA SER A 40 -12.75 8.08 12.05
C SER A 40 -12.99 7.31 10.74
N ALA A 41 -12.74 7.93 9.59
CA ALA A 41 -12.89 7.35 8.25
C ALA A 41 -11.63 6.66 7.69
N LYS A 42 -10.48 6.73 8.39
CA LYS A 42 -9.24 6.04 7.99
C LYS A 42 -9.01 4.77 8.80
N PHE A 43 -8.62 3.70 8.13
CA PHE A 43 -8.19 2.45 8.76
C PHE A 43 -6.80 2.62 9.39
N ILE A 44 -6.76 3.10 10.64
CA ILE A 44 -5.53 3.41 11.38
C ILE A 44 -4.81 2.13 11.91
N SER A 45 -5.36 0.94 11.69
CA SER A 45 -4.88 -0.29 12.32
C SER A 45 -3.87 -1.11 11.50
N LEU A 46 -3.34 -0.58 10.38
CA LEU A 46 -2.20 -1.20 9.71
C LEU A 46 -0.97 -1.19 10.63
N HIS A 47 -0.37 -2.36 10.80
CA HIS A 47 0.78 -2.56 11.68
C HIS A 47 2.05 -2.69 10.83
N GLY A 48 3.06 -1.85 11.10
CA GLY A 48 4.25 -1.71 10.23
C GLY A 48 5.04 -3.01 10.09
N LEU A 49 5.04 -3.83 11.15
CA LEU A 49 5.69 -5.14 11.18
C LEU A 49 5.14 -6.10 10.11
N SER A 50 3.87 -5.96 9.71
CA SER A 50 3.30 -6.76 8.63
C SER A 50 3.98 -6.49 7.30
N GLY A 51 4.37 -5.24 7.03
CA GLY A 51 5.08 -4.88 5.80
C GLY A 51 6.48 -5.47 5.77
N VAL A 52 7.19 -5.44 6.90
CA VAL A 52 8.53 -6.04 7.05
C VAL A 52 8.47 -7.55 6.82
N LEU A 53 7.52 -8.26 7.46
CA LEU A 53 7.36 -9.70 7.29
C LEU A 53 6.98 -10.08 5.86
N ALA A 54 6.04 -9.35 5.23
CA ALA A 54 5.70 -9.56 3.82
C ALA A 54 6.93 -9.41 2.91
N GLY A 55 7.78 -8.42 3.17
CA GLY A 55 9.01 -8.24 2.42
C GLY A 55 10.04 -9.34 2.64
N ILE A 56 10.18 -9.87 3.86
CA ILE A 56 11.03 -11.03 4.13
C ILE A 56 10.52 -12.27 3.37
N TYR A 57 9.21 -12.54 3.40
CA TYR A 57 8.62 -13.66 2.66
C TYR A 57 8.84 -13.51 1.16
N ALA A 58 8.72 -12.29 0.62
CA ALA A 58 9.00 -12.01 -0.77
C ALA A 58 10.48 -12.23 -1.13
N LEU A 59 11.43 -11.81 -0.29
CA LEU A 59 12.86 -12.06 -0.55
C LEU A 59 13.20 -13.56 -0.53
N ILE A 60 12.63 -14.31 0.41
CA ILE A 60 12.78 -15.77 0.46
C ILE A 60 12.17 -16.41 -0.80
N GLY A 61 10.96 -15.99 -1.18
CA GLY A 61 10.29 -16.48 -2.39
C GLY A 61 11.08 -16.16 -3.66
N ALA A 62 11.67 -14.96 -3.75
CA ALA A 62 12.54 -14.57 -4.86
C ALA A 62 13.83 -15.39 -4.89
N TYR A 63 14.43 -15.69 -3.75
CA TYR A 63 15.60 -16.56 -3.66
C TYR A 63 15.29 -17.99 -4.13
N ILE A 64 14.16 -18.55 -3.69
CA ILE A 64 13.70 -19.87 -4.15
C ILE A 64 13.42 -19.83 -5.65
N GLY A 65 12.76 -18.78 -6.15
CA GLY A 65 12.49 -18.59 -7.57
C GLY A 65 13.76 -18.49 -8.40
N TYR A 66 14.78 -17.77 -7.91
CA TYR A 66 16.09 -17.68 -8.55
C TYR A 66 16.73 -19.07 -8.61
N ARG A 67 16.67 -19.83 -7.53
CA ARG A 67 17.20 -21.20 -7.50
C ARG A 67 16.45 -22.15 -8.44
N LEU A 68 15.15 -21.96 -8.65
CA LEU A 68 14.37 -22.77 -9.59
C LEU A 68 14.68 -22.43 -11.05
N VAL A 69 14.93 -21.16 -11.36
CA VAL A 69 15.21 -20.69 -12.72
C VAL A 69 16.67 -20.96 -13.13
N TYR A 70 17.63 -20.78 -12.23
CA TYR A 70 19.07 -20.78 -12.57
C TYR A 70 19.82 -22.08 -12.20
N ARG A 71 19.18 -23.05 -11.54
CA ARG A 71 19.85 -24.28 -11.07
C ARG A 71 19.50 -25.54 -11.86
N THR A 72 18.67 -25.42 -12.90
CA THR A 72 18.33 -26.54 -13.79
C THR A 72 19.41 -26.79 -14.86
N ASP A 73 20.31 -25.84 -15.12
CA ASP A 73 21.42 -26.04 -16.05
C ASP A 73 22.68 -26.55 -15.32
N ASN A 74 22.76 -27.87 -15.21
CA ASN A 74 24.03 -28.57 -15.00
C ASN A 74 24.94 -28.35 -16.21
N GLY A 75 25.71 -27.25 -16.21
CA GLY A 75 26.91 -27.10 -17.02
C GLY A 75 26.69 -27.06 -18.54
N MET A 76 26.99 -25.89 -19.08
CA MET A 76 27.22 -25.57 -20.50
C MET A 76 26.06 -24.90 -21.22
N THR A 77 26.46 -23.86 -21.95
CA THR A 77 25.71 -22.98 -22.86
C THR A 77 24.80 -21.93 -22.24
N TYR A 78 25.29 -20.70 -22.35
CA TYR A 78 24.64 -19.39 -22.18
C TYR A 78 23.53 -19.11 -23.23
N ASP A 79 22.97 -20.16 -23.84
CA ASP A 79 22.11 -20.03 -25.01
C ASP A 79 20.67 -20.44 -24.69
N ASN A 80 19.79 -19.45 -24.82
CA ASN A 80 18.34 -19.55 -24.87
C ASN A 80 17.63 -19.85 -23.55
N TYR A 81 17.14 -18.75 -22.96
CA TYR A 81 15.91 -18.61 -22.17
C TYR A 81 14.86 -19.70 -22.44
N SER A 82 15.06 -20.88 -21.89
CA SER A 82 14.12 -21.98 -22.00
C SER A 82 13.28 -22.04 -20.73
N LEU A 83 12.54 -20.96 -20.48
CA LEU A 83 11.33 -20.95 -19.64
C LEU A 83 10.21 -21.76 -20.34
N HIS A 84 10.53 -22.96 -20.83
CA HIS A 84 9.61 -23.87 -21.52
C HIS A 84 9.29 -25.11 -20.68
N ASP A 85 9.96 -25.29 -19.54
CA ASP A 85 9.59 -26.33 -18.61
C ASP A 85 8.38 -25.86 -17.77
N GLN A 86 7.22 -26.42 -18.12
CA GLN A 86 5.95 -26.19 -17.43
C GLN A 86 6.05 -26.53 -15.94
N GLU A 87 6.94 -27.46 -15.56
CA GLU A 87 7.19 -27.82 -14.17
C GLU A 87 7.81 -26.65 -13.39
N THR A 88 8.82 -25.98 -13.94
CA THR A 88 9.46 -24.81 -13.33
C THR A 88 8.48 -23.65 -13.13
N ILE A 89 7.63 -23.36 -14.12
CA ILE A 89 6.60 -22.31 -14.01
C ILE A 89 5.58 -22.66 -12.92
N SER A 90 5.13 -23.92 -12.86
CA SER A 90 4.17 -24.36 -11.82
C SER A 90 4.74 -24.18 -10.41
N LYS A 91 6.03 -24.50 -10.20
CA LYS A 91 6.73 -24.29 -8.93
C LYS A 91 6.81 -22.80 -8.56
N LEU A 92 7.11 -21.92 -9.52
CA LEU A 92 7.13 -20.47 -9.30
C LEU A 92 5.76 -19.92 -8.90
N VAL A 93 4.68 -20.39 -9.53
CA VAL A 93 3.30 -20.00 -9.17
C VAL A 93 2.98 -20.46 -7.75
N VAL A 94 3.33 -21.70 -7.38
CA VAL A 94 3.12 -22.20 -6.01
C VAL A 94 3.86 -21.33 -4.99
N VAL A 95 5.13 -20.97 -5.25
CA VAL A 95 5.90 -20.08 -4.37
C VAL A 95 5.22 -18.71 -4.25
N ALA A 96 4.80 -18.11 -5.37
CA ALA A 96 4.13 -16.81 -5.36
C ALA A 96 2.81 -16.85 -4.55
N VAL A 97 2.01 -17.91 -4.72
CA VAL A 97 0.77 -18.12 -3.96
C VAL A 97 1.06 -18.31 -2.47
N LEU A 98 2.07 -19.09 -2.10
CA LEU A 98 2.47 -19.27 -0.70
C LEU A 98 2.90 -17.95 -0.05
N VAL A 99 3.76 -17.17 -0.74
CA VAL A 99 4.18 -15.85 -0.26
C VAL A 99 2.97 -14.93 -0.08
N LEU A 100 2.02 -14.94 -1.03
CA LEU A 100 0.80 -14.14 -0.95
C LEU A 100 -0.06 -14.53 0.26
N ILE A 101 -0.32 -15.83 0.45
CA ILE A 101 -1.13 -16.35 1.57
C ILE A 101 -0.48 -16.00 2.91
N LEU A 102 0.83 -16.22 3.06
CA LEU A 102 1.56 -15.88 4.28
C LEU A 102 1.52 -14.39 4.57
N SER A 103 1.70 -13.55 3.55
CA SER A 103 1.67 -12.10 3.68
C SER A 103 0.29 -11.58 4.09
N ILE A 104 -0.78 -12.04 3.44
CA ILE A 104 -2.16 -11.66 3.76
C ILE A 104 -2.53 -12.14 5.17
N THR A 105 -2.24 -13.39 5.50
CA THR A 105 -2.56 -13.95 6.82
C THR A 105 -1.89 -13.15 7.93
N THR A 106 -0.60 -12.85 7.76
CA THR A 106 0.16 -12.03 8.70
C THR A 106 -0.42 -10.62 8.82
N ALA A 107 -0.75 -9.99 7.70
CA ALA A 107 -1.35 -8.66 7.70
C ALA A 107 -2.69 -8.61 8.44
N VAL A 108 -3.56 -9.59 8.20
CA VAL A 108 -4.86 -9.69 8.86
C VAL A 108 -4.69 -9.96 10.36
N VAL A 109 -3.85 -10.91 10.75
CA VAL A 109 -3.65 -11.29 12.16
C VAL A 109 -3.05 -10.14 12.97
N LEU A 110 -2.00 -9.47 12.47
CA LEU A 110 -1.36 -8.37 13.20
C LEU A 110 -2.25 -7.12 13.25
N SER A 111 -2.94 -6.80 12.15
CA SER A 111 -3.91 -5.69 12.15
C SER A 111 -5.09 -5.98 13.10
N ALA A 112 -5.54 -7.24 13.17
CA ALA A 112 -6.58 -7.67 14.10
C ALA A 112 -6.17 -7.51 15.56
N ARG A 113 -4.95 -7.95 15.91
CA ARG A 113 -4.39 -7.80 17.26
C ARG A 113 -4.28 -6.32 17.65
N LYS A 114 -3.79 -5.46 16.75
CA LYS A 114 -3.66 -4.01 17.00
C LYS A 114 -5.02 -3.32 17.17
N ALA A 115 -6.02 -3.71 16.38
CA ALA A 115 -7.37 -3.17 16.49
C ALA A 115 -8.04 -3.56 17.83
N GLN A 116 -7.87 -4.81 18.27
CA GLN A 116 -8.34 -5.27 19.58
C GLN A 116 -7.70 -4.49 20.74
N GLN A 117 -6.37 -4.27 20.68
CA GLN A 117 -5.65 -3.47 21.69
C GLN A 117 -6.11 -2.01 21.77
N ARG A 118 -6.67 -1.46 20.69
CA ARG A 118 -7.19 -0.08 20.63
C ARG A 118 -8.72 0.01 20.78
N HIS A 119 -9.39 -1.08 21.16
CA HIS A 119 -10.86 -1.18 21.25
C HIS A 119 -11.60 -0.74 19.96
N GLN A 120 -10.95 -0.88 18.80
CA GLN A 120 -11.54 -0.55 17.50
C GLN A 120 -12.02 -1.82 16.79
N LYS A 121 -13.19 -1.75 16.14
CA LYS A 121 -13.66 -2.84 15.27
C LYS A 121 -12.80 -2.88 14.00
N ILE A 122 -12.20 -4.05 13.73
CA ILE A 122 -11.45 -4.34 12.49
C ILE A 122 -12.34 -4.13 11.26
N TRP A 123 -13.63 -4.40 11.39
CA TRP A 123 -14.62 -4.31 10.33
C TRP A 123 -15.40 -2.99 10.44
N ASN A 124 -14.78 -1.90 10.03
CA ASN A 124 -15.43 -0.60 9.93
C ASN A 124 -15.68 -0.22 8.46
N THR A 125 -16.37 0.90 8.23
CA THR A 125 -16.67 1.39 6.88
C THR A 125 -15.40 1.65 6.07
N ALA A 126 -14.32 2.11 6.73
CA ALA A 126 -13.02 2.35 6.10
C ALA A 126 -12.35 1.04 5.63
N SER A 127 -12.38 -0.04 6.43
CA SER A 127 -11.83 -1.35 6.06
C SER A 127 -12.55 -1.94 4.86
N LYS A 128 -13.88 -1.83 4.82
CA LYS A 128 -14.69 -2.28 3.69
C LYS A 128 -14.34 -1.50 2.43
N ALA A 129 -14.25 -0.18 2.54
CA ALA A 129 -13.90 0.68 1.42
C ALA A 129 -12.46 0.41 0.93
N LEU A 130 -11.50 0.20 1.84
CA LEU A 130 -10.13 -0.21 1.53
C LEU A 130 -10.12 -1.53 0.74
N LEU A 131 -10.83 -2.56 1.23
CA LEU A 131 -10.91 -3.86 0.58
C LEU A 131 -11.57 -3.79 -0.80
N LEU A 132 -12.62 -3.00 -0.97
CA LEU A 132 -13.28 -2.83 -2.26
C LEU A 132 -12.38 -2.09 -3.25
N ASN A 133 -11.81 -0.94 -2.86
CA ASN A 133 -11.02 -0.10 -3.75
C ASN A 133 -9.66 -0.73 -4.09
N ALA A 134 -8.98 -1.36 -3.13
CA ALA A 134 -7.75 -2.11 -3.42
C ALA A 134 -8.04 -3.46 -4.08
N GLY A 135 -9.18 -4.09 -3.77
CA GLY A 135 -9.57 -5.38 -4.31
C GLY A 135 -9.88 -5.34 -5.80
N ILE A 136 -10.50 -4.27 -6.30
CA ILE A 136 -10.84 -4.16 -7.74
C ILE A 136 -9.59 -4.28 -8.63
N PRO A 137 -8.53 -3.46 -8.48
CA PRO A 137 -7.29 -3.59 -9.27
C PRO A 137 -6.56 -4.91 -9.01
N LEU A 138 -6.58 -5.42 -7.78
CA LEU A 138 -5.88 -6.66 -7.44
C LEU A 138 -6.54 -7.88 -8.11
N LEU A 139 -7.88 -7.94 -8.13
CA LEU A 139 -8.63 -9.01 -8.78
C LEU A 139 -8.54 -8.94 -10.30
N THR A 140 -8.72 -7.76 -10.89
CA THR A 140 -8.55 -7.60 -12.35
C THR A 140 -7.11 -7.90 -12.78
N GLY A 141 -6.12 -7.40 -12.04
CA GLY A 141 -4.71 -7.69 -12.27
C GLY A 141 -4.37 -9.17 -12.13
N GLY A 142 -4.84 -9.81 -11.06
CA GLY A 142 -4.63 -11.24 -10.82
C GLY A 142 -5.22 -12.11 -11.94
N LEU A 143 -6.46 -11.84 -12.35
CA LEU A 143 -7.09 -12.53 -13.47
C LEU A 143 -6.30 -12.31 -14.78
N LEU A 144 -5.87 -11.08 -15.05
CA LEU A 144 -5.06 -10.78 -16.23
C LEU A 144 -3.72 -11.52 -16.22
N ILE A 145 -3.04 -11.57 -15.06
CA ILE A 145 -1.78 -12.31 -14.90
C ILE A 145 -1.99 -13.81 -15.18
N LEU A 146 -3.09 -14.41 -14.69
CA LEU A 146 -3.41 -15.81 -14.98
C LEU A 146 -3.67 -16.03 -16.48
N ILE A 147 -4.37 -15.12 -17.15
CA ILE A 147 -4.59 -15.18 -18.61
C ILE A 147 -3.26 -15.09 -19.36
N LEU A 148 -2.39 -14.15 -18.97
CA LEU A 148 -1.07 -13.98 -19.59
C LEU A 148 -0.17 -15.19 -19.38
N LEU A 149 -0.23 -15.79 -18.19
CA LEU A 149 0.49 -17.02 -17.86
C LEU A 149 -0.01 -18.18 -18.73
N TYR A 150 -1.33 -18.35 -18.86
CA TYR A 150 -1.93 -19.38 -19.73
C TYR A 150 -1.57 -19.19 -21.21
N ARG A 151 -1.41 -17.93 -21.65
CA ARG A 151 -0.99 -17.59 -23.03
C ARG A 151 0.52 -17.69 -23.26
N GLY A 152 1.31 -17.96 -22.23
CA GLY A 152 2.77 -18.10 -22.34
C GLY A 152 3.56 -16.78 -22.27
N TYR A 153 2.92 -15.66 -21.91
CA TYR A 153 3.59 -14.35 -21.81
C TYR A 153 4.28 -14.17 -20.45
N PHE A 154 5.31 -14.97 -20.16
CA PHE A 154 5.96 -14.97 -18.83
C PHE A 154 6.75 -13.69 -18.51
N GLY A 155 7.32 -13.05 -19.53
CA GLY A 155 8.14 -11.83 -19.35
C GLY A 155 7.40 -10.64 -18.76
N VAL A 156 6.06 -10.61 -18.88
CA VAL A 156 5.22 -9.51 -18.39
C VAL A 156 4.53 -9.80 -17.05
N ILE A 157 4.69 -11.00 -16.49
CA ILE A 157 4.03 -11.39 -15.23
C ILE A 157 4.54 -10.55 -14.06
N ALA A 158 5.87 -10.48 -13.87
CA ALA A 158 6.47 -9.69 -12.80
C ALA A 158 6.10 -8.19 -12.86
N PRO A 159 6.23 -7.49 -14.01
CA PRO A 159 5.80 -6.09 -14.10
C PRO A 159 4.29 -5.93 -13.90
N ALA A 160 3.45 -6.84 -14.42
CA ALA A 160 2.02 -6.79 -14.17
C ALA A 160 1.70 -6.92 -12.67
N CYS A 161 2.33 -7.86 -11.95
CA CYS A 161 2.18 -7.98 -10.50
C CYS A 161 2.48 -6.66 -9.78
N LEU A 162 3.60 -6.02 -10.11
CA LEU A 162 4.04 -4.76 -9.49
C LEU A 162 3.08 -3.60 -9.79
N ILE A 163 2.66 -3.47 -11.05
CA ILE A 163 1.77 -2.38 -11.49
C ILE A 163 0.39 -2.53 -10.86
N PHE A 164 -0.26 -3.69 -10.98
CA PHE A 164 -1.61 -3.88 -10.45
C PHE A 164 -1.64 -3.81 -8.93
N TYR A 165 -0.61 -4.34 -8.26
CA TYR A 165 -0.46 -4.16 -6.82
C TYR A 165 -0.25 -2.69 -6.45
N GLY A 166 0.59 -1.96 -7.17
CA GLY A 166 0.79 -0.53 -6.95
C GLY A 166 -0.49 0.28 -7.14
N LEU A 167 -1.29 -0.03 -8.16
CA LEU A 167 -2.61 0.56 -8.38
C LEU A 167 -3.60 0.21 -7.27
N ALA A 168 -3.59 -1.03 -6.77
CA ALA A 168 -4.39 -1.45 -5.62
C ALA A 168 -4.03 -0.61 -4.37
N LEU A 169 -2.73 -0.40 -4.11
CA LEU A 169 -2.28 0.45 -3.00
C LEU A 169 -2.68 1.91 -3.19
N ILE A 170 -2.52 2.48 -4.38
CA ILE A 170 -2.91 3.88 -4.66
C ILE A 170 -4.41 4.07 -4.46
N SER A 171 -5.23 3.17 -5.00
CA SER A 171 -6.69 3.22 -4.85
C SER A 171 -7.13 3.04 -3.40
N GLY A 172 -6.51 2.09 -2.69
CA GLY A 172 -6.76 1.85 -1.27
C GLY A 172 -6.27 2.97 -0.36
N SER A 173 -5.24 3.74 -0.76
CA SER A 173 -4.54 4.70 0.10
C SER A 173 -5.45 5.79 0.71
N HIS A 174 -6.55 6.13 0.04
CA HIS A 174 -7.55 7.09 0.55
C HIS A 174 -8.17 6.67 1.88
N TYR A 175 -8.26 5.36 2.13
CA TYR A 175 -8.89 4.78 3.31
C TYR A 175 -7.87 4.31 4.37
N THR A 176 -6.59 4.62 4.17
CA THR A 176 -5.49 4.24 5.08
C THR A 176 -4.48 5.40 5.22
N PHE A 177 -3.26 5.12 5.69
CA PHE A 177 -2.18 6.08 5.81
C PHE A 177 -1.74 6.59 4.44
N ASN A 178 -1.57 7.90 4.30
CA ASN A 178 -1.08 8.52 3.06
C ASN A 178 0.27 7.94 2.59
N ASP A 179 1.09 7.43 3.52
CA ASP A 179 2.38 6.80 3.21
C ASP A 179 2.22 5.54 2.32
N VAL A 180 1.05 4.86 2.36
CA VAL A 180 0.73 3.72 1.47
C VAL A 180 0.69 4.16 0.00
N LYS A 181 0.24 5.40 -0.27
CA LYS A 181 0.16 5.95 -1.63
C LYS A 181 1.55 6.00 -2.27
N TRP A 182 2.56 6.43 -1.51
CA TRP A 182 3.94 6.52 -1.99
C TRP A 182 4.52 5.16 -2.31
N LEU A 183 4.27 4.15 -1.46
CA LEU A 183 4.65 2.76 -1.77
C LEU A 183 4.00 2.29 -3.08
N GLY A 184 2.71 2.56 -3.27
CA GLY A 184 1.99 2.21 -4.50
C GLY A 184 2.58 2.88 -5.75
N ILE A 185 2.91 4.17 -5.68
CA ILE A 185 3.55 4.90 -6.78
C ILE A 185 4.92 4.30 -7.12
N LEU A 186 5.75 4.02 -6.12
CA LEU A 186 7.05 3.38 -6.33
C LEU A 186 6.91 2.00 -6.97
N GLN A 187 5.91 1.22 -6.57
CA GLN A 187 5.63 -0.09 -7.18
C GLN A 187 5.21 0.03 -8.64
N VAL A 188 4.38 1.02 -9.00
CA VAL A 188 4.00 1.26 -10.40
C VAL A 188 5.23 1.66 -11.22
N ILE A 189 6.04 2.61 -10.74
CA ILE A 189 7.25 3.06 -11.43
C ILE A 189 8.21 1.88 -11.65
N LEU A 190 8.45 1.09 -10.60
CA LEU A 190 9.34 -0.07 -10.65
C LEU A 190 8.79 -1.14 -11.60
N GLY A 191 7.47 -1.37 -11.61
CA GLY A 191 6.81 -2.26 -12.56
C GLY A 191 6.90 -1.79 -14.01
N LEU A 192 6.81 -0.48 -14.27
CA LEU A 192 7.01 0.07 -15.61
C LEU A 192 8.46 -0.12 -16.10
N PHE A 193 9.46 0.13 -15.23
CA PHE A 193 10.86 -0.17 -15.55
C PHE A 193 11.09 -1.66 -15.80
N ALA A 194 10.46 -2.54 -15.00
CA ALA A 194 10.52 -3.98 -15.20
C ALA A 194 9.90 -4.42 -16.54
N ALA A 195 8.86 -3.73 -17.02
CA ALA A 195 8.25 -4.00 -18.32
C ALA A 195 9.16 -3.62 -19.49
N MET A 196 9.99 -2.58 -19.34
CA MET A 196 10.98 -2.16 -20.34
C MET A 196 12.18 -3.12 -20.44
N MET A 197 12.43 -3.93 -19.40
CA MET A 197 13.58 -4.84 -19.33
C MET A 197 13.14 -6.30 -19.10
N PRO A 198 12.53 -6.95 -20.10
CA PRO A 198 12.15 -8.36 -20.01
C PRO A 198 13.39 -9.22 -19.70
N GLY A 199 13.34 -9.98 -18.60
CA GLY A 199 14.45 -10.82 -18.13
C GLY A 199 14.92 -10.48 -16.71
N TYR A 200 14.78 -9.22 -16.28
CA TYR A 200 15.08 -8.79 -14.91
C TYR A 200 13.85 -8.85 -13.98
N GLY A 201 12.76 -9.47 -14.44
CA GLY A 201 11.48 -9.47 -13.74
C GLY A 201 11.56 -9.94 -12.29
N LEU A 202 12.31 -11.01 -12.01
CA LEU A 202 12.47 -11.52 -10.64
C LEU A 202 13.23 -10.54 -9.72
N LEU A 203 14.23 -9.82 -10.25
CA LEU A 203 14.99 -8.81 -9.49
C LEU A 203 14.12 -7.60 -9.16
N PHE A 204 13.36 -7.10 -10.13
CA PHE A 204 12.39 -6.04 -9.89
C PHE A 204 11.28 -6.49 -8.94
N TRP A 205 10.79 -7.72 -9.08
CA TRP A 205 9.80 -8.28 -8.17
C TRP A 205 10.33 -8.35 -6.72
N ALA A 206 11.57 -8.79 -6.52
CA ALA A 206 12.23 -8.81 -5.22
C ALA A 206 12.48 -7.39 -4.67
N GLY A 207 12.85 -6.44 -5.52
CA GLY A 207 13.00 -5.04 -5.15
C GLY A 207 11.68 -4.42 -4.69
N GLY A 208 10.60 -4.67 -5.43
CA GLY A 208 9.27 -4.15 -5.12
C GLY A 208 8.60 -4.81 -3.93
N PHE A 209 8.37 -6.13 -4.01
CA PHE A 209 7.68 -6.87 -2.94
C PHE A 209 8.56 -7.14 -1.72
N GLY A 210 9.88 -7.17 -1.87
CA GLY A 210 10.83 -7.38 -0.78
C GLY A 210 11.34 -6.07 -0.19
N VAL A 211 12.26 -5.41 -0.90
CA VAL A 211 13.01 -4.27 -0.38
C VAL A 211 12.10 -3.08 -0.05
N LEU A 212 11.24 -2.65 -0.98
CA LEU A 212 10.35 -1.52 -0.73
C LEU A 212 9.38 -1.79 0.43
N HIS A 213 8.91 -3.02 0.60
CA HIS A 213 8.03 -3.39 1.71
C HIS A 213 8.74 -3.41 3.05
N ILE A 214 10.01 -3.84 3.11
CA ILE A 214 10.83 -3.78 4.33
C ILE A 214 11.07 -2.32 4.72
N ILE A 215 11.47 -1.47 3.77
CA ILE A 215 11.70 -0.04 4.01
C ILE A 215 10.41 0.61 4.49
N TYR A 216 9.32 0.43 3.75
CA TYR A 216 8.02 0.99 4.10
C TYR A 216 7.53 0.50 5.47
N GLY A 217 7.59 -0.81 5.73
CA GLY A 217 7.17 -1.40 6.99
C GLY A 217 7.98 -0.88 8.18
N SER A 218 9.28 -0.69 7.99
CA SER A 218 10.17 -0.13 9.02
C SER A 218 9.86 1.34 9.31
N VAL A 219 9.63 2.15 8.27
CA VAL A 219 9.24 3.57 8.41
C VAL A 219 7.87 3.68 9.10
N MET A 220 6.90 2.85 8.70
CA MET A 220 5.58 2.79 9.35
C MET A 220 5.69 2.39 10.82
N TYR A 221 6.51 1.38 11.13
CA TYR A 221 6.72 0.92 12.49
C TYR A 221 7.31 2.05 13.36
N ALA A 222 8.38 2.70 12.89
CA ALA A 222 9.02 3.80 13.61
C ALA A 222 8.07 4.98 13.85
N LYS A 223 7.27 5.35 12.84
CA LYS A 223 6.43 6.55 12.87
C LYS A 223 5.10 6.36 13.62
N TYR A 224 4.51 5.16 13.57
CA TYR A 224 3.14 4.93 14.06
C TYR A 224 3.01 3.85 15.14
N ASP A 225 4.00 2.97 15.30
CA ASP A 225 4.02 1.94 16.35
C ASP A 225 4.96 2.31 17.51
N THR A 226 6.08 2.99 17.26
CA THR A 226 7.03 3.40 18.32
C THR A 226 6.73 4.76 18.95
N ALA A 227 5.96 5.63 18.28
CA ALA A 227 5.51 6.90 18.85
C ALA A 227 4.42 6.65 19.91
N LYS A 228 4.89 6.35 21.11
CA LYS A 228 4.09 6.23 22.34
C LYS A 228 4.14 7.55 23.10
#